data_AF-A0A9D6E276-F1
#
_entry.id   AF-A0A9D6E276-F1
#
_cell.length_a   1.000
_cell.length_b   1.000
_cell.length_c   1.000
_cell.angle_alpha   90.00
_cell.angle_beta   90.00
_cell.angle_gamma   90.00
#
_symmetry.space_group_name_H-M   'P 1'
#
loop_
_entity.id
_entity.type
_entity.pdbx_description
1 polymer ?
#
loop_
_entity_poly.entity_id
_entity_poly.type
_entity_poly.pdbx_seq_one_letter_code
_entity_poly.pdbx_strand_id
1 'polypeptide(L)'
;AGMGTAMVVGKAKFGILSLPGGLDEYKYVPFSPWTGKKITDEALRILGNHKIRFLFVHYPFPDHAGHAHGWLSDKYFRETAETDKELSRLVAFLEKDQKSRTLLIITSDHGGHGKTHGTSSREDRTIPWIAWGPSVRPGFPIQGKMNIFDTVPVILEALGLPGKSETDGHSLPDIWREGTGSSCGQRRGVPIGQTLHS
;
A
#
# COMPACT_ATOMS: atom_id res chain seq x y z
N ALA A 1 15.74 -6.24 8.95
CA ALA A 1 16.42 -6.41 7.65
C ALA A 1 17.28 -5.20 7.22
N GLY A 2 17.47 -4.18 8.08
CA GLY A 2 18.35 -3.03 7.75
C GLY A 2 17.85 -2.15 6.59
N MET A 3 16.56 -2.24 6.25
CA MET A 3 15.96 -1.48 5.17
C MET A 3 15.38 -0.18 5.71
N GLY A 4 15.72 0.94 5.07
CA GLY A 4 15.19 2.25 5.46
C GLY A 4 13.67 2.30 5.28
N THR A 5 12.99 2.84 6.28
CA THR A 5 11.53 2.87 6.39
C THR A 5 11.08 4.28 6.72
N ALA A 6 10.05 4.75 6.02
CA ALA A 6 9.53 6.09 6.23
C ALA A 6 8.01 6.13 6.14
N MET A 7 7.43 7.16 6.77
CA MET A 7 6.00 7.37 6.77
C MET A 7 5.66 8.88 6.74
N VAL A 8 4.79 9.27 5.80
CA VAL A 8 4.25 10.63 5.67
C VAL A 8 2.72 10.59 5.74
N VAL A 9 2.13 11.22 6.75
CA VAL A 9 0.71 11.02 7.08
C VAL A 9 -0.03 12.31 7.36
N GLY A 10 -1.27 12.39 6.88
CA GLY A 10 -2.17 13.51 7.14
C GLY A 10 -3.01 13.43 8.42
N LYS A 11 -2.93 12.33 9.19
CA LYS A 11 -3.70 12.14 10.44
C LYS A 11 -2.78 11.75 11.60
N ALA A 12 -2.98 12.39 12.76
CA ALA A 12 -2.15 12.15 13.95
C ALA A 12 -2.22 10.72 14.48
N LYS A 13 -3.35 10.01 14.27
CA LYS A 13 -3.56 8.62 14.74
C LYS A 13 -2.50 7.63 14.23
N PHE A 14 -1.86 7.90 13.10
CA PHE A 14 -0.78 7.06 12.57
C PHE A 14 0.52 7.15 13.37
N GLY A 15 0.65 8.14 14.27
CA GLY A 15 1.80 8.24 15.17
C GLY A 15 1.97 7.02 16.07
N ILE A 16 0.90 6.29 16.39
CA ILE A 16 0.98 5.04 17.16
C ILE A 16 1.78 3.93 16.44
N LEU A 17 1.86 4.00 15.10
CA LEU A 17 2.62 3.05 14.29
C LEU A 17 4.11 3.40 14.23
N SER A 18 4.51 4.58 14.70
CA SER A 18 5.91 4.99 14.81
C SER A 18 6.56 4.41 16.07
N LEU A 19 6.55 3.08 16.19
CA LEU A 19 7.18 2.37 17.30
C LEU A 19 8.70 2.64 17.31
N PRO A 20 9.35 2.64 18.48
CA PRO A 20 10.80 2.81 18.58
C PRO A 20 11.55 1.82 17.67
N GLY A 21 12.38 2.35 16.76
CA GLY A 21 13.14 1.56 15.79
C GLY A 21 12.33 0.99 14.62
N GLY A 22 11.03 1.30 14.52
CA GLY A 22 10.15 0.86 13.44
C GLY A 22 10.14 1.76 12.20
N LEU A 23 10.57 3.02 12.34
CA LEU A 23 10.69 4.01 11.27
C LEU A 23 12.01 4.76 11.39
N ASP A 24 12.65 5.01 10.26
CA ASP A 24 13.82 5.89 10.16
C ASP A 24 13.40 7.36 9.98
N GLU A 25 12.30 7.59 9.25
CA GLU A 25 11.72 8.93 9.05
C GLU A 25 10.20 8.91 9.26
N TYR A 26 9.68 9.82 10.09
CA TYR A 26 8.24 10.01 10.30
C TYR A 26 7.85 11.48 10.14
N LYS A 27 6.84 11.73 9.32
CA LYS A 27 6.26 13.06 9.13
C LYS A 27 4.75 13.05 9.28
N TYR A 28 4.27 13.76 10.29
CA TYR A 28 2.87 14.18 10.37
C TYR A 28 2.69 15.56 9.73
N VAL A 29 1.70 15.68 8.85
CA VAL A 29 1.29 16.93 8.21
C VAL A 29 -0.14 17.25 8.66
N PRO A 30 -0.35 18.26 9.53
CA PRO A 30 -1.68 18.65 9.97
C PRO A 30 -2.61 19.03 8.82
N PHE A 31 -3.92 18.78 8.98
CA PHE A 31 -4.92 19.07 7.95
C PHE A 31 -5.08 20.57 7.69
N SER A 32 -5.06 20.94 6.41
CA SER A 32 -5.15 22.29 5.85
C SER A 32 -5.36 22.19 4.34
N PRO A 33 -5.73 23.27 3.64
CA PRO A 33 -5.81 23.28 2.17
C PRO A 33 -4.50 22.88 1.47
N TRP A 34 -3.35 22.98 2.14
CA TRP A 34 -2.03 22.68 1.59
C TRP A 34 -1.52 21.28 1.94
N THR A 35 -2.30 20.49 2.68
CA THR A 35 -1.82 19.22 3.25
C THR A 35 -1.46 18.22 2.15
N GLY A 36 -2.19 18.17 1.04
CA GLY A 36 -1.93 17.24 -0.07
C GLY A 36 -0.58 17.52 -0.68
N LYS A 37 -0.36 18.77 -1.09
CA LYS A 37 0.92 19.27 -1.60
C LYS A 37 2.08 18.99 -0.64
N LYS A 38 1.92 19.31 0.65
CA LYS A 38 2.98 19.11 1.66
C LYS A 38 3.32 17.63 1.88
N ILE A 39 2.32 16.75 1.86
CA ILE A 39 2.53 15.30 1.93
C ILE A 39 3.32 14.82 0.72
N THR A 40 2.91 15.22 -0.49
CA THR A 40 3.60 14.85 -1.73
C THR A 40 5.03 15.39 -1.77
N ASP A 41 5.25 16.65 -1.41
CA ASP A 41 6.57 17.27 -1.40
C ASP A 41 7.54 16.51 -0.47
N GLU A 42 7.06 16.11 0.71
CA GLU A 42 7.85 15.30 1.64
C GLU A 42 8.09 13.89 1.13
N ALA A 43 7.08 13.24 0.55
CA ALA A 43 7.23 11.92 -0.06
C ALA A 43 8.28 11.94 -1.18
N LEU A 44 8.28 12.99 -2.03
CA LEU A 44 9.28 13.17 -3.09
C LEU A 44 10.68 13.40 -2.52
N ARG A 45 10.82 14.19 -1.45
CA ARG A 45 12.10 14.37 -0.74
C ARG A 45 12.64 13.02 -0.25
N ILE A 46 11.78 12.22 0.36
CA ILE A 46 12.13 10.90 0.91
C ILE A 46 12.48 9.92 -0.22
N LEU A 47 11.72 9.89 -1.31
CA LEU A 47 12.02 9.03 -2.47
C LEU A 47 13.35 9.39 -3.14
N GLY A 48 13.76 10.67 -3.10
CA GLY A 48 15.09 11.11 -3.50
C GLY A 48 16.22 10.60 -2.59
N ASN A 49 15.91 10.20 -1.35
CA ASN A 49 16.83 9.56 -0.43
C ASN A 49 16.81 8.03 -0.66
N HIS A 50 17.71 7.54 -1.52
CA HIS A 50 17.82 6.12 -1.91
C HIS A 50 18.07 5.12 -0.77
N LYS A 51 18.21 5.57 0.49
CA LYS A 51 18.30 4.70 1.67
C LYS A 51 16.94 4.12 2.09
N ILE A 52 15.84 4.78 1.75
CA ILE A 52 14.49 4.32 2.08
C ILE A 52 14.02 3.30 1.05
N ARG A 53 13.62 2.11 1.53
CA ARG A 53 13.13 0.99 0.72
C ARG A 53 11.64 0.71 0.93
N PHE A 54 11.05 1.28 1.98
CA PHE A 54 9.61 1.25 2.22
C PHE A 54 9.13 2.63 2.65
N LEU A 55 8.16 3.19 1.92
CA LEU A 55 7.54 4.47 2.22
C LEU A 55 6.02 4.30 2.26
N PHE A 56 5.41 4.66 3.38
CA PHE A 56 3.96 4.77 3.53
C PHE A 56 3.51 6.22 3.41
N VAL A 57 2.54 6.51 2.54
CA VAL A 57 1.98 7.85 2.32
C VAL A 57 0.48 7.82 2.53
N HIS A 58 -0.06 8.69 3.38
CA HIS A 58 -1.50 8.77 3.68
C HIS A 58 -2.06 10.17 3.40
N TYR A 59 -2.99 10.25 2.45
CA TYR A 59 -3.76 11.44 2.12
C TYR A 59 -5.11 11.47 2.86
N PRO A 60 -5.44 12.52 3.64
CA PRO A 60 -6.63 12.53 4.49
C PRO A 60 -7.89 13.10 3.82
N PHE A 61 -7.78 13.76 2.66
CA PHE A 61 -8.85 14.62 2.13
C PHE A 61 -10.17 13.90 1.80
N PRO A 62 -10.18 12.73 1.13
CA PRO A 62 -11.44 12.07 0.79
C PRO A 62 -12.26 11.72 2.03
N ASP A 63 -11.59 11.27 3.09
CA ASP A 63 -12.24 10.96 4.36
C ASP A 63 -12.79 12.21 5.08
N HIS A 64 -12.00 13.29 5.16
CA HIS A 64 -12.46 14.55 5.75
C HIS A 64 -13.70 15.07 5.00
N ALA A 65 -13.70 14.98 3.67
CA ALA A 65 -14.83 15.35 2.82
C ALA A 65 -16.04 14.43 3.05
N GLY A 66 -15.79 13.13 3.19
CA GLY A 66 -16.80 12.12 3.51
C GLY A 66 -17.53 12.46 4.81
N HIS A 67 -16.79 12.76 5.88
CA HIS A 67 -17.41 13.17 7.15
C HIS A 67 -18.15 14.51 7.07
N ALA A 68 -17.59 15.52 6.39
CA ALA A 68 -18.19 16.85 6.34
C ALA A 68 -19.44 16.91 5.45
N HIS A 69 -19.37 16.28 4.27
CA HIS A 69 -20.33 16.46 3.17
C HIS A 69 -21.01 15.18 2.73
N GLY A 70 -20.45 14.04 3.08
CA GLY A 70 -20.95 12.72 2.76
C GLY A 70 -20.12 12.03 1.68
N TRP A 71 -19.95 10.72 1.82
CA TRP A 71 -19.34 9.86 0.80
C TRP A 71 -20.15 9.96 -0.50
N LEU A 72 -19.44 9.99 -1.63
CA LEU A 72 -20.01 10.15 -2.98
C LEU A 72 -20.75 11.49 -3.22
N SER A 73 -20.61 12.48 -2.35
CA SER A 73 -21.04 13.85 -2.64
C SER A 73 -20.12 14.55 -3.65
N ASP A 74 -20.58 15.63 -4.28
CA ASP A 74 -19.74 16.47 -5.15
C ASP A 74 -18.51 17.05 -4.45
N LYS A 75 -18.58 17.22 -3.12
CA LYS A 75 -17.43 17.66 -2.33
C LYS A 75 -16.45 16.52 -2.12
N TYR A 76 -16.94 15.32 -1.82
CA TYR A 76 -16.11 14.12 -1.76
C TYR A 76 -15.35 13.88 -3.07
N PHE A 77 -16.04 13.89 -4.21
CA PHE A 77 -15.39 13.68 -5.51
C PHE A 77 -14.36 14.75 -5.86
N ARG A 78 -14.61 16.02 -5.52
CA ARG A 78 -13.62 17.09 -5.70
C ARG A 78 -12.35 16.83 -4.89
N GLU A 79 -12.50 16.49 -3.61
CA GLU A 79 -11.35 16.22 -2.73
C GLU A 79 -10.62 14.93 -3.11
N THR A 80 -11.32 13.93 -3.65
CA THR A 80 -10.71 12.76 -4.30
C THR A 80 -9.90 13.16 -5.53
N ALA A 81 -10.43 14.04 -6.39
CA ALA A 81 -9.71 14.53 -7.57
C ALA A 81 -8.48 15.38 -7.20
N GLU A 82 -8.54 16.19 -6.14
CA GLU A 82 -7.35 16.90 -5.63
C GLU A 82 -6.30 15.92 -5.08
N THR A 83 -6.72 14.86 -4.40
CA THR A 83 -5.82 13.79 -3.96
C THR A 83 -5.17 13.07 -5.15
N ASP A 84 -5.94 12.80 -6.21
CA ASP A 84 -5.45 12.15 -7.43
C ASP A 84 -4.41 13.01 -8.19
N LYS A 85 -4.57 14.34 -8.21
CA LYS A 85 -3.56 15.26 -8.77
C LYS A 85 -2.23 15.16 -8.01
N GLU A 86 -2.29 15.08 -6.68
CA GLU A 86 -1.11 14.94 -5.83
C GLU A 86 -0.45 13.58 -5.98
N LEU A 87 -1.24 12.51 -6.06
CA LEU A 87 -0.75 11.17 -6.39
C LEU A 87 -0.08 11.12 -7.76
N SER A 88 -0.64 11.80 -8.76
CA SER A 88 -0.08 11.87 -10.12
C SER A 88 1.34 12.46 -10.14
N ARG A 89 1.63 13.44 -9.28
CA ARG A 89 3.00 13.98 -9.13
C ARG A 89 3.98 12.94 -8.59
N LEU A 90 3.55 12.12 -7.63
CA LEU A 90 4.33 11.02 -7.07
C LEU A 90 4.57 9.94 -8.15
N VAL A 91 3.54 9.55 -8.88
CA VAL A 91 3.65 8.57 -9.99
C VAL A 91 4.61 9.09 -11.06
N ALA A 92 4.49 10.35 -11.48
CA ALA A 92 5.38 10.94 -12.49
C ALA A 92 6.86 10.90 -12.07
N PHE A 93 7.16 11.15 -10.79
CA PHE A 93 8.52 11.01 -10.26
C PHE A 93 9.01 9.56 -10.32
N LEU A 94 8.18 8.61 -9.88
CA LEU A 94 8.52 7.18 -9.94
C LEU A 94 8.76 6.72 -11.38
N GLU A 95 7.89 7.11 -12.31
CA GLU A 95 8.04 6.75 -13.73
C GLU A 95 9.35 7.26 -14.34
N LYS A 96 9.76 8.47 -13.96
CA LYS A 96 10.98 9.09 -14.46
C LYS A 96 12.25 8.46 -13.86
N ASP A 97 12.28 8.27 -12.54
CA ASP A 97 13.56 8.03 -11.82
C ASP A 97 13.65 6.64 -11.17
N GLN A 98 12.53 5.94 -10.95
CA GLN A 98 12.48 4.72 -10.12
C GLN A 98 11.64 3.55 -10.69
N LYS A 99 11.11 3.67 -11.91
CA LYS A 99 10.17 2.72 -12.51
C LYS A 99 10.62 1.27 -12.50
N SER A 100 11.91 1.02 -12.71
CA SER A 100 12.49 -0.32 -12.79
C SER A 100 12.73 -1.01 -11.43
N ARG A 101 12.51 -0.31 -10.31
CA ARG A 101 12.82 -0.83 -8.97
C ARG A 101 11.74 -0.61 -7.91
N THR A 102 10.63 0.03 -8.27
CA THR A 102 9.57 0.40 -7.32
C THR A 102 8.31 -0.42 -7.55
N LEU A 103 7.80 -0.99 -6.47
CA LEU A 103 6.41 -1.41 -6.35
C LEU A 103 5.61 -0.27 -5.70
N LEU A 104 4.59 0.21 -6.41
CA LEU A 104 3.58 1.11 -5.87
C LEU A 104 2.32 0.31 -5.60
N ILE A 105 1.79 0.42 -4.38
CA ILE A 105 0.45 -0.09 -4.03
C ILE A 105 -0.40 1.12 -3.62
N ILE A 106 -1.57 1.27 -4.24
CA ILE A 106 -2.56 2.29 -3.91
C ILE A 106 -3.78 1.58 -3.34
N THR A 107 -4.18 1.95 -2.13
CA THR A 107 -5.35 1.39 -1.45
C THR A 107 -6.00 2.44 -0.54
N SER A 108 -7.16 2.10 0.03
CA SER A 108 -7.77 2.81 1.15
C SER A 108 -7.91 1.88 2.36
N ASP A 109 -7.99 2.44 3.57
CA ASP A 109 -8.28 1.68 4.79
C ASP A 109 -9.78 1.39 4.96
N HIS A 110 -10.65 2.20 4.35
CA HIS A 110 -12.10 2.00 4.35
C HIS A 110 -12.81 2.77 3.23
N GLY A 111 -14.02 2.35 2.90
CA GLY A 111 -14.99 3.19 2.19
C GLY A 111 -15.88 3.95 3.17
N GLY A 112 -17.12 4.25 2.80
CA GLY A 112 -18.06 4.92 3.68
C GLY A 112 -19.42 5.17 3.05
N HIS A 113 -20.38 5.56 3.88
CA HIS A 113 -21.76 5.82 3.47
C HIS A 113 -22.36 6.97 4.29
N GLY A 114 -23.25 7.75 3.67
CA GLY A 114 -23.75 8.96 4.31
C GLY A 114 -22.55 9.82 4.76
N LYS A 115 -22.46 10.13 6.06
CA LYS A 115 -21.33 10.86 6.68
C LYS A 115 -20.53 10.03 7.69
N THR A 116 -20.61 8.71 7.59
CA THR A 116 -19.95 7.78 8.53
C THR A 116 -19.28 6.61 7.80
N HIS A 117 -18.48 5.86 8.54
CA HIS A 117 -17.86 4.61 8.09
C HIS A 117 -17.57 3.71 9.30
N GLY A 118 -17.02 2.51 9.06
CA GLY A 118 -16.63 1.54 10.11
C GLY A 118 -17.68 0.48 10.43
N THR A 119 -18.71 0.37 9.61
CA THR A 119 -19.77 -0.63 9.74
C THR A 119 -19.44 -1.94 8.99
N SER A 120 -20.37 -2.89 9.01
CA SER A 120 -20.25 -4.12 8.21
C SER A 120 -20.74 -3.98 6.77
N SER A 121 -21.25 -2.79 6.41
CA SER A 121 -21.78 -2.48 5.08
C SER A 121 -20.73 -2.63 3.99
N ARG A 122 -21.19 -2.99 2.79
CA ARG A 122 -20.30 -3.22 1.64
C ARG A 122 -19.60 -1.93 1.23
N GLU A 123 -20.27 -0.80 1.34
CA GLU A 123 -19.79 0.55 1.07
C GLU A 123 -18.58 0.92 1.93
N ASP A 124 -18.51 0.43 3.17
CA ASP A 124 -17.42 0.72 4.11
C ASP A 124 -16.20 -0.19 3.89
N ARG A 125 -16.40 -1.33 3.23
CA ARG A 125 -15.38 -2.37 3.04
C ARG A 125 -14.89 -2.51 1.61
N THR A 126 -15.61 -1.94 0.64
CA THR A 126 -15.20 -1.94 -0.76
C THR A 126 -14.23 -0.80 -0.99
N ILE A 127 -12.94 -1.14 -1.12
CA ILE A 127 -11.83 -0.20 -1.29
C ILE A 127 -11.11 -0.46 -2.61
N PRO A 128 -10.45 0.55 -3.20
CA PRO A 128 -9.53 0.29 -4.30
C PRO A 128 -8.32 -0.49 -3.78
N TRP A 129 -7.80 -1.41 -4.60
CA TRP A 129 -6.46 -1.96 -4.42
C TRP A 129 -5.80 -2.11 -5.78
N ILE A 130 -4.73 -1.34 -6.00
CA ILE A 130 -4.02 -1.27 -7.28
C ILE A 130 -2.54 -1.46 -7.01
N ALA A 131 -1.91 -2.37 -7.74
CA ALA A 131 -0.46 -2.55 -7.74
C ALA A 131 0.13 -2.14 -9.09
N TRP A 132 1.28 -1.48 -9.06
CA TRP A 132 2.04 -1.07 -10.23
C TRP A 132 3.54 -1.24 -9.98
N GLY A 133 4.26 -1.74 -10.99
CA GLY A 133 5.70 -1.91 -10.90
C GLY A 133 6.24 -2.84 -11.98
N PRO A 134 7.57 -3.02 -12.04
CA PRO A 134 8.24 -3.79 -13.09
C PRO A 134 7.88 -5.28 -13.05
N SER A 135 7.71 -5.84 -11.84
CA SER A 135 7.34 -7.25 -11.61
C SER A 135 5.83 -7.49 -11.58
N VAL A 136 5.01 -6.44 -11.67
CA VAL A 136 3.54 -6.57 -11.66
C VAL A 136 3.04 -6.84 -13.09
N ARG A 137 2.06 -7.73 -13.22
CA ARG A 137 1.38 -8.00 -14.51
C ARG A 137 0.50 -6.81 -14.89
N PRO A 138 0.76 -6.16 -16.04
CA PRO A 138 -0.05 -5.03 -16.48
C PRO A 138 -1.45 -5.49 -16.86
N GLY A 139 -2.47 -4.72 -16.46
CA GLY A 139 -3.87 -4.97 -16.84
C GLY A 139 -4.46 -6.27 -16.28
N PHE A 140 -3.84 -6.87 -15.26
CA PHE A 140 -4.35 -8.08 -14.63
C PHE A 140 -5.42 -7.74 -13.58
N PRO A 141 -6.70 -8.11 -13.80
CA PRO A 141 -7.71 -7.97 -12.77
C PRO A 141 -7.51 -9.04 -11.71
N ILE A 142 -7.43 -8.63 -10.44
CA ILE A 142 -7.39 -9.57 -9.32
C ILE A 142 -8.68 -10.38 -9.32
N GLN A 143 -8.52 -11.70 -9.39
CA GLN A 143 -9.64 -12.62 -9.37
C GLN A 143 -9.98 -13.01 -7.93
N GLY A 144 -11.26 -13.02 -7.58
CA GLY A 144 -11.72 -13.39 -6.25
C GLY A 144 -11.75 -12.25 -5.24
N LYS A 145 -11.90 -12.61 -3.97
CA LYS A 145 -11.93 -11.63 -2.86
C LYS A 145 -10.52 -11.36 -2.38
N MET A 146 -10.18 -10.08 -2.28
CA MET A 146 -8.96 -9.59 -1.68
C MET A 146 -9.31 -8.85 -0.39
N ASN A 147 -8.49 -9.02 0.64
CA ASN A 147 -8.62 -8.34 1.93
C ASN A 147 -7.45 -7.37 2.12
N ILE A 148 -7.67 -6.25 2.79
CA ILE A 148 -6.60 -5.30 3.11
C ILE A 148 -5.41 -5.95 3.84
N PHE A 149 -5.66 -7.02 4.63
CA PHE A 149 -4.62 -7.78 5.31
C PHE A 149 -3.62 -8.44 4.34
N ASP A 150 -4.03 -8.76 3.12
CA ASP A 150 -3.17 -9.36 2.07
C ASP A 150 -2.06 -8.40 1.61
N THR A 151 -2.21 -7.10 1.89
CA THR A 151 -1.23 -6.07 1.52
C THR A 151 0.14 -6.31 2.18
N VAL A 152 0.17 -6.77 3.44
CA VAL A 152 1.43 -6.99 4.17
C VAL A 152 2.22 -8.17 3.57
N PRO A 153 1.64 -9.37 3.38
CA PRO A 153 2.32 -10.45 2.67
C PRO A 153 2.86 -10.05 1.29
N VAL A 154 2.08 -9.31 0.49
CA VAL A 154 2.51 -8.81 -0.83
C VAL A 154 3.74 -7.90 -0.72
N ILE A 155 3.76 -6.98 0.25
CA ILE A 155 4.91 -6.10 0.50
C ILE A 155 6.14 -6.91 0.92
N LEU A 156 5.98 -7.86 1.84
CA LEU A 156 7.08 -8.69 2.32
C LEU A 156 7.68 -9.52 1.18
N GLU A 157 6.85 -10.12 0.33
CA GLU A 157 7.28 -10.87 -0.85
C GLU A 157 8.07 -9.99 -1.83
N ALA A 158 7.57 -8.79 -2.12
CA ALA A 158 8.23 -7.82 -2.99
C ALA A 158 9.59 -7.34 -2.44
N LEU A 159 9.72 -7.27 -1.11
CA LEU A 159 10.96 -6.93 -0.42
C LEU A 159 11.92 -8.13 -0.27
N GLY A 160 11.53 -9.33 -0.71
CA GLY A 160 12.31 -10.57 -0.53
C GLY A 160 12.45 -10.96 0.93
N LEU A 161 11.51 -10.55 1.78
CA LEU A 161 11.47 -10.87 3.20
C LEU A 161 10.66 -12.12 3.47
N PRO A 162 10.99 -12.87 4.54
CA PRO A 162 10.14 -13.97 4.97
C PRO A 162 8.75 -13.44 5.33
N GLY A 163 7.71 -14.15 4.87
CA GLY A 163 6.36 -13.92 5.35
C GLY A 163 6.28 -14.11 6.85
N LYS A 164 5.33 -13.42 7.49
CA LYS A 164 5.04 -13.61 8.92
C LYS A 164 3.84 -14.54 9.06
N SER A 165 4.01 -15.65 9.79
CA SER A 165 2.93 -16.63 10.02
C SER A 165 1.76 -16.08 10.84
N GLU A 166 1.93 -14.92 11.48
CA GLU A 166 0.93 -14.31 12.37
C GLU A 166 0.04 -13.27 11.68
N THR A 167 0.13 -13.10 10.35
CA THR A 167 -0.77 -12.18 9.63
C THR A 167 -2.00 -12.92 9.14
N ASP A 168 -3.17 -12.31 9.28
CA ASP A 168 -4.44 -12.83 8.72
C ASP A 168 -4.49 -12.75 7.18
N GLY A 169 -3.51 -12.11 6.55
CA GLY A 169 -3.43 -11.94 5.10
C GLY A 169 -2.69 -13.07 4.39
N HIS A 170 -2.96 -13.18 3.09
CA HIS A 170 -2.30 -14.09 2.18
C HIS A 170 -1.53 -13.33 1.09
N SER A 171 -0.46 -13.95 0.55
CA SER A 171 0.17 -13.42 -0.66
C SER A 171 -0.78 -13.56 -1.86
N LEU A 172 -0.61 -12.68 -2.86
CA LEU A 172 -1.34 -12.69 -4.12
C LEU A 172 -0.37 -13.05 -5.27
N PRO A 173 0.04 -14.32 -5.42
CA PRO A 173 1.10 -14.71 -6.37
C PRO A 173 0.75 -14.38 -7.83
N ASP A 174 -0.54 -14.38 -8.17
CA ASP A 174 -1.01 -14.19 -9.54
C ASP A 174 -0.81 -12.77 -10.08
N ILE A 175 -0.55 -11.78 -9.21
CA ILE A 175 -0.29 -10.39 -9.64
C ILE A 175 1.11 -10.23 -10.23
N TRP A 176 2.04 -11.15 -9.92
CA TRP A 176 3.43 -11.07 -10.36
C TRP A 176 3.60 -11.63 -11.77
N ARG A 177 4.52 -11.07 -12.55
CA ARG A 177 4.91 -11.65 -13.84
C ARG A 177 5.58 -13.00 -13.59
N GLU A 178 5.37 -13.95 -14.49
CA GLU A 178 6.03 -15.26 -14.43
C GLU A 178 7.54 -15.11 -14.26
N GLY A 179 8.12 -15.83 -13.29
CA GLY A 179 9.55 -15.79 -12.97
C GLY A 179 10.03 -14.56 -12.18
N THR A 180 9.13 -13.65 -11.78
CA THR A 180 9.50 -12.43 -11.01
C THR A 180 8.96 -12.38 -9.58
N GLY A 181 8.04 -13.28 -9.22
CA GLY A 181 7.67 -13.52 -7.83
C GLY A 181 8.80 -14.24 -7.09
N SER A 182 9.11 -13.78 -5.87
CA SER A 182 10.10 -14.43 -5.01
C SER A 182 9.73 -15.92 -4.86
N SER A 183 10.71 -16.81 -5.04
CA SER A 183 10.56 -18.27 -5.00
C SER A 183 10.20 -18.85 -3.61
N CYS A 184 9.60 -18.06 -2.72
CA CYS A 184 9.20 -18.44 -1.36
C CYS A 184 7.98 -19.39 -1.31
N GLY A 185 7.79 -20.21 -2.35
CA GLY A 185 6.78 -21.26 -2.45
C GLY A 185 7.25 -22.55 -3.13
N GLN A 186 8.42 -22.57 -3.79
CA GLN A 186 8.99 -23.81 -4.34
C GLN A 186 9.99 -24.44 -3.37
N ARG A 187 9.52 -24.86 -2.19
CA ARG A 187 10.13 -26.07 -1.61
C ARG A 187 9.53 -27.22 -2.39
N ARG A 188 10.27 -27.70 -3.40
CA ARG A 188 10.07 -29.04 -3.96
C ARG A 188 9.90 -29.97 -2.77
N GLY A 189 8.77 -30.67 -2.70
CA GLY A 189 8.62 -31.80 -1.80
C GLY A 189 9.85 -32.69 -1.99
N VAL A 190 10.61 -32.89 -0.92
CA VAL A 190 11.58 -33.97 -0.89
C VAL A 190 10.76 -35.23 -1.14
N PRO A 191 11.05 -36.03 -2.19
CA PRO A 191 10.39 -37.30 -2.35
C PRO A 191 10.73 -38.13 -1.11
N ILE A 192 9.71 -38.46 -0.31
CA ILE A 192 9.87 -39.49 0.70
C ILE A 192 10.16 -40.75 -0.10
N GLY A 193 11.43 -41.17 -0.02
CA GLY A 193 11.95 -42.34 -0.70
C GLY A 193 11.10 -43.56 -0.37
N GLN A 194 10.79 -44.32 -1.41
CA GLN A 194 10.39 -45.70 -1.27
C GLN A 194 11.48 -46.43 -0.48
N THR A 195 11.11 -47.01 0.66
CA THR A 195 11.88 -48.11 1.24
C THR A 195 11.07 -49.37 0.98
N LEU A 196 11.37 -50.03 -0.13
CA LEU A 196 11.16 -51.45 -0.30
C LEU A 196 12.27 -52.16 0.47
N HIS A 197 11.92 -52.99 1.45
CA HIS A 197 12.70 -54.18 1.78
C HIS A 197 11.77 -55.28 2.31
N SER A 198 11.74 -56.36 1.52
CA SER A 198 11.48 -57.79 1.83
C SER A 198 10.43 -58.16 2.87
#